data_AF-A0A2E3DVG3-F1
#
_entry.id   AF-A0A2E3DVG3-F1
#
_cell.length_a   1.000
_cell.length_b   1.000
_cell.length_c   1.000
_cell.angle_alpha   90.00
_cell.angle_beta   90.00
_cell.angle_gamma   90.00
#
_symmetry.space_group_name_H-M   'P 1'
#
loop_
_entity.id
_entity.type
_entity.pdbx_description
1 polymer ?
#
loop_
_entity_poly.entity_id
_entity_poly.type
_entity_poly.pdbx_seq_one_letter_code
_entity_poly.pdbx_strand_id
1 'polypeptide(L)'
;MINRLSIFSVLFLSLTGLYSQKEYNIISLEKIEGIYKIHGKEKLPKHVKVYKIEKNKKRYLGKLLDGKKSGPWIEVYHDLRILVENYTDGKLDGPISLFYKNGQKEWRYNYAKGILNGTYNRWYENGQKAIDGYFEGGQPIGIWAWWDETGKFLKKQKYPQKKYGITKNHNQYTDKIDIYN
;
A
#
# COMPACT_ATOMS: atom_id res chain seq x y z
N MET A 1 -14.65 44.41 44.99
CA MET A 1 -15.21 43.05 44.82
C MET A 1 -16.61 43.17 44.26
N ILE A 2 -16.81 42.75 43.01
CA ILE A 2 -18.03 42.17 42.42
C ILE A 2 -17.64 41.91 40.94
N ASN A 3 -17.39 40.64 40.62
CA ASN A 3 -17.23 40.20 39.23
C ASN A 3 -18.62 40.11 38.61
N ARG A 4 -18.88 40.92 37.58
CA ARG A 4 -19.88 40.62 36.55
C ARG A 4 -19.13 40.46 35.24
N LEU A 5 -18.90 39.21 34.83
CA LEU A 5 -18.62 38.92 33.42
C LEU A 5 -19.86 38.34 32.75
N SER A 6 -20.16 39.01 31.66
CA SER A 6 -21.32 38.88 30.79
C SER A 6 -21.34 37.54 30.05
N ILE A 7 -22.52 36.96 29.97
CA ILE A 7 -22.86 35.85 29.07
C ILE A 7 -23.12 36.47 27.70
N PHE A 8 -22.25 36.28 26.71
CA PHE A 8 -22.62 36.41 25.29
C PHE A 8 -21.62 35.68 24.37
N SER A 9 -22.16 34.73 23.59
CA SER A 9 -21.72 34.31 22.24
C SER A 9 -20.42 33.48 22.14
N VAL A 10 -20.31 32.39 21.38
CA VAL A 10 -20.96 31.98 20.14
C VAL A 10 -21.01 30.44 20.13
N LEU A 11 -22.19 29.88 19.85
CA LEU A 11 -22.31 28.51 19.34
C LEU A 11 -21.50 28.39 18.04
N PHE A 12 -20.28 27.88 18.11
CA PHE A 12 -19.59 27.36 16.94
C PHE A 12 -20.13 25.95 16.65
N LEU A 13 -21.42 25.86 16.29
CA LEU A 13 -21.91 24.78 15.47
C LEU A 13 -21.28 24.99 14.09
N SER A 14 -20.00 24.59 13.94
CA SER A 14 -19.44 24.40 12.61
C SER A 14 -20.23 23.27 11.98
N LEU A 15 -21.21 23.68 11.18
CA LEU A 15 -21.95 22.93 10.19
C LEU A 15 -20.97 22.37 9.15
N THR A 16 -20.01 21.53 9.56
CA THR A 16 -19.50 20.51 8.66
C THR A 16 -20.62 19.50 8.59
N GLY A 17 -21.59 19.74 7.72
CA GLY A 17 -22.52 18.71 7.32
C GLY A 17 -21.67 17.47 7.08
N LEU A 18 -21.92 16.42 7.86
CA LEU A 18 -21.35 15.12 7.58
C LEU A 18 -21.78 14.80 6.15
N TYR A 19 -20.94 15.10 5.16
CA TYR A 19 -20.97 14.42 3.90
C TYR A 19 -20.67 12.97 4.28
N SER A 20 -21.71 12.24 4.64
CA SER A 20 -21.65 10.80 4.81
C SER A 20 -21.10 10.28 3.50
N GLN A 21 -19.82 9.90 3.53
CA GLN A 21 -19.11 9.48 2.34
C GLN A 21 -19.83 8.23 1.85
N LYS A 22 -20.50 8.32 0.69
CA LYS A 22 -21.31 7.21 0.18
C LYS A 22 -20.43 5.96 0.07
N GLU A 23 -20.94 4.87 0.62
CA GLU A 23 -20.24 3.59 0.63
C GLU A 23 -20.98 2.58 -0.24
N TYR A 24 -20.24 1.78 -0.99
CA TYR A 24 -20.81 0.76 -1.89
C TYR A 24 -20.16 -0.59 -1.63
N ASN A 25 -20.96 -1.65 -1.70
CA ASN A 25 -20.43 -3.00 -1.74
C ASN A 25 -19.76 -3.21 -3.10
N ILE A 26 -18.49 -3.62 -3.12
CA ILE A 26 -17.71 -3.74 -4.35
C ILE A 26 -18.35 -4.72 -5.34
N ILE A 27 -19.04 -5.75 -4.84
CA ILE A 27 -19.69 -6.77 -5.67
C ILE A 27 -20.99 -6.26 -6.34
N SER A 28 -21.54 -5.13 -5.89
CA SER A 28 -22.70 -4.50 -6.54
C SER A 28 -22.29 -3.47 -7.61
N LEU A 29 -21.00 -3.34 -7.89
CA LEU A 29 -20.45 -2.43 -8.88
C LEU A 29 -19.96 -3.25 -10.08
N GLU A 30 -20.12 -2.66 -11.26
CA GLU A 30 -19.58 -3.18 -12.51
C GLU A 30 -18.25 -2.49 -12.81
N LYS A 31 -17.26 -3.23 -13.32
CA LYS A 31 -15.96 -2.69 -13.70
C LYS A 31 -15.77 -2.79 -15.21
N ILE A 32 -15.71 -1.65 -15.88
CA ILE A 32 -15.53 -1.53 -17.33
C ILE A 32 -14.25 -0.72 -17.56
N GLU A 33 -13.27 -1.30 -18.26
CA GLU A 33 -12.00 -0.62 -18.59
C GLU A 33 -11.28 0.02 -17.38
N GLY A 34 -11.34 -0.63 -16.21
CA GLY A 34 -10.69 -0.12 -15.00
C GLY A 34 -11.52 0.87 -14.18
N ILE A 35 -12.69 1.29 -14.69
CA ILE A 35 -13.61 2.23 -14.03
C ILE A 35 -14.79 1.47 -13.46
N TYR A 36 -15.06 1.68 -12.17
CA TYR A 36 -16.21 1.15 -11.47
C TYR A 36 -17.44 2.04 -11.67
N LYS A 37 -18.57 1.41 -11.94
CA LYS A 37 -19.88 2.04 -12.18
C LYS A 37 -20.97 1.30 -11.42
N ILE A 38 -22.09 1.97 -11.18
CA ILE A 38 -23.30 1.30 -10.69
C ILE A 38 -23.96 0.65 -11.91
N HIS A 39 -24.44 -0.57 -11.77
CA HIS A 39 -25.16 -1.25 -12.86
C HIS A 39 -26.31 -0.39 -13.38
N GLY A 40 -26.39 -0.22 -14.70
CA GLY A 40 -27.39 0.63 -15.36
C GLY A 40 -27.24 2.14 -15.13
N LYS A 41 -26.12 2.62 -14.55
CA LYS A 41 -25.81 4.05 -14.46
C LYS A 41 -24.44 4.37 -15.07
N GLU A 42 -24.33 5.60 -15.57
CA GLU A 42 -23.11 6.05 -16.24
C GLU A 42 -21.91 6.21 -15.31
N LYS A 43 -22.10 6.69 -14.07
CA LYS A 43 -20.98 6.98 -13.14
C LYS A 43 -21.34 6.90 -11.66
N LEU A 44 -20.30 6.65 -10.86
CA LEU A 44 -20.33 6.80 -9.40
C LEU A 44 -20.22 8.28 -9.00
N PRO A 45 -20.63 8.64 -7.77
CA PRO A 45 -20.19 9.89 -7.14
C PRO A 45 -18.66 9.99 -7.14
N LYS A 46 -18.13 11.23 -7.20
CA LYS A 46 -16.69 11.47 -7.30
C LYS A 46 -15.87 10.77 -6.22
N HIS A 47 -16.28 10.87 -4.95
CA HIS A 47 -15.57 10.24 -3.82
C HIS A 47 -16.44 9.16 -3.20
N VAL A 48 -15.97 7.91 -3.25
CA VAL A 48 -16.71 6.75 -2.76
C VAL A 48 -15.81 5.87 -1.91
N LYS A 49 -16.32 5.39 -0.77
CA LYS A 49 -15.69 4.28 -0.04
C LYS A 49 -16.27 2.97 -0.54
N VAL A 50 -15.46 1.93 -0.58
CA VAL A 50 -15.93 0.59 -0.94
C VAL A 50 -15.63 -0.41 0.15
N TYR A 51 -16.52 -1.40 0.26
CA TYR A 51 -16.39 -2.50 1.20
C TYR A 51 -16.80 -3.81 0.52
N LYS A 52 -16.54 -4.92 1.19
CA LYS A 52 -17.05 -6.25 0.84
C LYS A 52 -17.75 -6.84 2.07
N ILE A 53 -18.81 -7.61 1.85
CA ILE A 53 -19.41 -8.43 2.91
C ILE A 53 -18.92 -9.85 2.73
N GLU A 54 -18.31 -10.41 3.76
CA GLU A 54 -17.87 -11.80 3.80
C GLU A 54 -18.27 -12.39 5.15
N LYS A 55 -18.96 -13.55 5.13
CA LYS A 55 -19.45 -14.22 6.35
C LYS A 55 -20.21 -13.26 7.28
N ASN A 56 -21.13 -12.47 6.72
CA ASN A 56 -21.92 -11.44 7.41
C ASN A 56 -21.10 -10.31 8.07
N LYS A 57 -19.80 -10.19 7.78
CA LYS A 57 -18.95 -9.10 8.27
C LYS A 57 -18.61 -8.14 7.14
N LYS A 58 -18.89 -6.86 7.35
CA LYS A 58 -18.47 -5.77 6.46
C LYS A 58 -16.97 -5.50 6.64
N ARG A 59 -16.21 -5.53 5.54
CA ARG A 59 -14.78 -5.22 5.48
C ARG A 59 -14.53 -4.07 4.52
N TYR A 60 -13.95 -3.00 5.02
CA TYR A 60 -13.55 -1.87 4.17
C TYR A 60 -12.39 -2.30 3.25
N LEU A 61 -12.49 -1.94 1.97
CA LEU A 61 -11.46 -2.25 0.96
C LEU A 61 -10.63 -1.04 0.59
N GLY A 62 -11.23 0.15 0.45
CA GLY A 62 -10.51 1.30 -0.08
C GLY A 62 -11.44 2.39 -0.60
N LYS A 63 -10.87 3.33 -1.36
CA LYS A 63 -11.59 4.45 -1.97
C LYS A 63 -11.57 4.37 -3.48
N LEU A 64 -12.66 4.84 -4.08
CA LEU A 64 -12.76 5.17 -5.49
C LEU A 64 -12.81 6.69 -5.65
N LEU A 65 -12.02 7.20 -6.58
CA LEU A 65 -12.07 8.57 -7.08
C LEU A 65 -12.48 8.52 -8.55
N ASP A 66 -13.61 9.12 -8.91
CA ASP A 66 -14.17 9.08 -10.27
C ASP A 66 -14.27 7.64 -10.82
N GLY A 67 -14.67 6.71 -9.95
CA GLY A 67 -14.80 5.29 -10.26
C GLY A 67 -13.48 4.52 -10.34
N LYS A 68 -12.32 5.13 -10.11
CA LYS A 68 -11.01 4.45 -10.14
C LYS A 68 -10.44 4.26 -8.74
N LYS A 69 -9.71 3.16 -8.49
CA LYS A 69 -9.02 2.94 -7.21
C LYS A 69 -8.09 4.12 -6.87
N SER A 70 -8.13 4.58 -5.63
CA SER A 70 -7.29 5.68 -5.14
C SER A 70 -6.85 5.43 -3.70
N GLY A 71 -5.57 5.68 -3.43
CA GLY A 71 -4.94 5.48 -2.14
C GLY A 71 -4.79 4.00 -1.75
N PRO A 72 -4.70 3.70 -0.44
CA PRO A 72 -4.50 2.34 0.03
C PRO A 72 -5.76 1.49 -0.14
N TRP A 73 -5.56 0.28 -0.63
CA TRP A 73 -6.55 -0.77 -0.75
C TRP A 73 -6.12 -2.01 0.04
N ILE A 74 -7.06 -2.62 0.74
CA ILE A 74 -6.81 -3.75 1.64
C ILE A 74 -7.59 -4.95 1.16
N GLU A 75 -6.91 -6.08 1.05
CA GLU A 75 -7.51 -7.40 0.85
C GLU A 75 -7.01 -8.34 1.94
N VAL A 76 -7.91 -9.19 2.45
CA VAL A 76 -7.55 -10.19 3.45
C VAL A 76 -7.75 -11.57 2.82
N TYR A 77 -6.68 -12.33 2.72
CA TYR A 77 -6.69 -13.69 2.18
C TYR A 77 -7.31 -14.68 3.15
N HIS A 78 -7.64 -15.87 2.64
CA HIS A 78 -8.27 -16.95 3.41
C HIS A 78 -7.43 -17.39 4.62
N ASP A 79 -6.10 -17.31 4.51
CA ASP A 79 -5.11 -17.63 5.56
C ASP A 79 -4.79 -16.44 6.48
N LEU A 80 -5.63 -15.39 6.44
CA LEU A 80 -5.52 -14.17 7.24
C LEU A 80 -4.32 -13.28 6.89
N ARG A 81 -3.60 -13.55 5.80
CA ARG A 81 -2.65 -12.58 5.27
C ARG A 81 -3.38 -11.34 4.76
N ILE A 82 -2.73 -10.19 4.92
CA ILE A 82 -3.31 -8.90 4.54
C ILE A 82 -2.47 -8.32 3.41
N LEU A 83 -3.06 -8.15 2.25
CA LEU A 83 -2.46 -7.41 1.14
C LEU A 83 -2.87 -5.94 1.26
N VAL A 84 -1.89 -5.04 1.20
CA VAL A 84 -2.09 -3.60 1.08
C VAL A 84 -1.46 -3.12 -0.21
N GLU A 85 -2.28 -2.57 -1.09
CA GLU A 85 -1.89 -2.00 -2.37
C GLU A 85 -2.11 -0.48 -2.37
N ASN A 86 -1.31 0.29 -3.09
CA ASN A 86 -1.55 1.72 -3.25
C ASN A 86 -1.84 2.04 -4.71
N TYR A 87 -2.85 2.90 -4.92
CA TYR A 87 -3.32 3.27 -6.25
C TYR A 87 -3.36 4.78 -6.46
N THR A 88 -2.95 5.21 -7.65
CA THR A 88 -3.16 6.56 -8.19
C THR A 88 -3.87 6.42 -9.53
N ASP A 89 -5.02 7.10 -9.68
CA ASP A 89 -5.83 7.05 -10.91
C ASP A 89 -6.11 5.62 -11.42
N GLY A 90 -6.41 4.70 -10.50
CA GLY A 90 -6.70 3.30 -10.82
C GLY A 90 -5.50 2.41 -11.15
N LYS A 91 -4.28 2.97 -11.17
CA LYS A 91 -3.03 2.24 -11.42
C LYS A 91 -2.25 2.06 -10.12
N LEU A 92 -1.55 0.93 -9.98
CA LEU A 92 -0.66 0.70 -8.84
C LEU A 92 0.43 1.77 -8.82
N ASP A 93 0.55 2.48 -7.71
CA ASP A 93 1.48 3.59 -7.56
C ASP A 93 1.81 3.78 -6.08
N GLY A 94 3.08 3.59 -5.74
CA GLY A 94 3.56 3.52 -4.36
C GLY A 94 3.79 2.09 -3.86
N PRO A 95 3.93 1.92 -2.54
CA PRO A 95 4.26 0.63 -1.95
C PRO A 95 3.12 -0.37 -2.05
N ILE A 96 3.46 -1.63 -2.19
CA ILE A 96 2.56 -2.76 -2.02
C ILE A 96 3.21 -3.73 -1.04
N SER A 97 2.43 -4.26 -0.12
CA SER A 97 2.95 -5.08 0.99
C SER A 97 1.97 -6.18 1.33
N LEU A 98 2.50 -7.37 1.54
CA LEU A 98 1.77 -8.48 2.14
C LEU A 98 2.23 -8.65 3.57
N PHE A 99 1.28 -8.85 4.47
CA PHE A 99 1.53 -9.08 5.88
C PHE A 99 1.07 -10.49 6.24
N TYR A 100 1.86 -11.17 7.06
CA TYR A 100 1.48 -12.38 7.76
C TYR A 100 0.29 -12.13 8.70
N LYS A 101 -0.37 -13.21 9.12
CA LYS A 101 -1.47 -13.14 10.10
C LYS A 101 -1.07 -12.48 11.43
N ASN A 102 0.22 -12.53 11.77
CA ASN A 102 0.78 -11.92 12.98
C ASN A 102 1.09 -10.42 12.81
N GLY A 103 0.79 -9.82 11.65
CA GLY A 103 1.02 -8.41 11.33
C GLY A 103 2.44 -8.08 10.86
N GLN A 104 3.37 -9.04 10.83
CA GLN A 104 4.69 -8.82 10.26
C GLN A 104 4.64 -8.81 8.74
N LYS A 105 5.53 -8.06 8.10
CA LYS A 105 5.60 -8.03 6.63
C LYS A 105 6.14 -9.36 6.11
N GLU A 106 5.43 -9.98 5.18
CA GLU A 106 5.94 -11.09 4.40
C GLU A 106 6.82 -10.56 3.27
N TRP A 107 6.32 -9.58 2.51
CA TRP A 107 7.10 -8.90 1.48
C TRP A 107 6.61 -7.48 1.23
N ARG A 108 7.47 -6.70 0.59
CA ARG A 108 7.17 -5.36 0.09
C ARG A 108 7.90 -5.09 -1.23
N TYR A 109 7.21 -4.42 -2.14
CA TYR A 109 7.80 -3.77 -3.30
C TYR A 109 7.17 -2.39 -3.54
N ASN A 110 7.73 -1.62 -4.47
CA ASN A 110 7.18 -0.33 -4.89
C ASN A 110 6.84 -0.35 -6.39
N TYR A 111 5.71 0.24 -6.73
CA TYR A 111 5.35 0.58 -8.09
C TYR A 111 5.49 2.08 -8.33
N ALA A 112 5.88 2.44 -9.55
CA ALA A 112 5.73 3.79 -10.06
C ALA A 112 4.89 3.72 -11.34
N LYS A 113 3.66 4.26 -11.30
CA LYS A 113 2.73 4.27 -12.44
C LYS A 113 2.50 2.89 -13.09
N GLY A 114 2.38 1.85 -12.27
CA GLY A 114 2.14 0.47 -12.70
C GLY A 114 3.38 -0.33 -13.11
N ILE A 115 4.57 0.28 -13.05
CA ILE A 115 5.85 -0.42 -13.30
C ILE A 115 6.55 -0.67 -11.98
N LEU A 116 6.94 -1.93 -11.75
CA LEU A 116 7.70 -2.34 -10.58
C LEU A 116 9.07 -1.63 -10.60
N ASN A 117 9.31 -0.77 -9.63
CA ASN A 117 10.51 0.04 -9.55
C ASN A 117 10.82 0.40 -8.09
N GLY A 118 12.00 0.04 -7.61
CA GLY A 118 12.40 0.25 -6.23
C GLY A 118 12.85 -1.02 -5.51
N THR A 119 12.97 -0.88 -4.20
CA THR A 119 13.36 -1.97 -3.28
C THR A 119 12.35 -3.11 -3.28
N TYR A 120 12.87 -4.33 -3.36
CA TYR A 120 12.16 -5.54 -3.02
C TYR A 120 12.72 -6.09 -1.71
N ASN A 121 11.84 -6.36 -0.76
CA ASN A 121 12.21 -6.98 0.49
C ASN A 121 11.22 -8.11 0.80
N ARG A 122 11.75 -9.23 1.32
CA ARG A 122 10.96 -10.33 1.87
C ARG A 122 11.49 -10.68 3.25
N TRP A 123 10.60 -11.05 4.16
CA TRP A 123 10.93 -11.52 5.49
C TRP A 123 10.21 -12.82 5.79
N TYR A 124 10.76 -13.58 6.72
CA TYR A 124 10.10 -14.75 7.32
C TYR A 124 9.07 -14.30 8.38
N GLU A 125 8.20 -15.22 8.82
CA GLU A 125 7.15 -14.90 9.81
C GLU A 125 7.71 -14.48 11.17
N ASN A 126 8.97 -14.83 11.46
CA ASN A 126 9.72 -14.38 12.64
C ASN A 126 10.37 -12.98 12.50
N GLY A 127 10.20 -12.33 11.35
CA GLY A 127 10.65 -10.97 11.08
C GLY A 127 12.07 -10.87 10.52
N GLN A 128 12.76 -12.00 10.40
CA GLN A 128 14.09 -12.04 9.84
C GLN A 128 14.04 -11.84 8.32
N LYS A 129 14.99 -11.08 7.79
CA LYS A 129 15.04 -10.78 6.36
C LYS A 129 15.33 -12.06 5.59
N ALA A 130 14.48 -12.38 4.62
CA ALA A 130 14.64 -13.53 3.73
C ALA A 130 15.31 -13.13 2.42
N ILE A 131 14.92 -11.97 1.85
CA ILE A 131 15.40 -11.49 0.55
C ILE A 131 15.52 -9.97 0.55
N ASP A 132 16.58 -9.46 -0.08
CA ASP A 132 16.82 -8.06 -0.36
C ASP A 132 17.20 -7.91 -1.83
N GLY A 133 16.63 -6.92 -2.51
CA GLY A 133 16.95 -6.64 -3.89
C GLY A 133 16.31 -5.37 -4.40
N TYR A 134 16.49 -5.12 -5.69
CA TYR A 134 15.96 -3.93 -6.35
C TYR A 134 15.48 -4.26 -7.75
N PHE A 135 14.38 -3.63 -8.15
CA PHE A 135 13.86 -3.64 -9.50
C PHE A 135 13.94 -2.27 -10.12
N GLU A 136 14.24 -2.22 -11.42
CA GLU A 136 14.09 -1.02 -12.23
C GLU A 136 13.44 -1.41 -13.56
N GLY A 137 12.36 -0.70 -13.93
CA GLY A 137 11.64 -1.02 -15.18
C GLY A 137 11.07 -2.45 -15.22
N GLY A 138 10.73 -3.01 -14.06
CA GLY A 138 10.28 -4.41 -13.93
C GLY A 138 11.38 -5.46 -13.99
N GLN A 139 12.66 -5.07 -14.16
CA GLN A 139 13.79 -6.00 -14.22
C GLN A 139 14.62 -5.96 -12.94
N PRO A 140 15.10 -7.11 -12.43
CA PRO A 140 15.99 -7.12 -11.28
C PRO A 140 17.34 -6.51 -11.66
N ILE A 141 17.85 -5.62 -10.80
CA ILE A 141 19.16 -4.99 -10.99
C ILE A 141 20.00 -5.08 -9.72
N GLY A 142 21.30 -4.83 -9.85
CA GLY A 142 22.21 -4.74 -8.71
C GLY A 142 22.48 -6.08 -8.04
N ILE A 143 22.64 -6.07 -6.71
CA ILE A 143 22.92 -7.27 -5.93
C ILE A 143 21.65 -7.69 -5.22
N TRP A 144 21.31 -8.96 -5.38
CA TRP A 144 20.28 -9.62 -4.60
C TRP A 144 20.93 -10.52 -3.56
N ALA A 145 20.36 -10.59 -2.37
CA ALA A 145 20.86 -11.41 -1.29
C ALA A 145 19.72 -12.15 -0.60
N TRP A 146 20.05 -13.34 -0.10
CA TRP A 146 19.13 -14.29 0.53
C TRP A 146 19.71 -14.77 1.85
N TRP A 147 18.85 -14.91 2.86
CA TRP A 147 19.16 -15.51 4.16
C TRP A 147 18.15 -16.61 4.46
N ASP A 148 18.48 -17.49 5.41
CA ASP A 148 17.52 -18.44 5.98
C ASP A 148 16.74 -17.85 7.16
N GLU A 149 15.85 -18.67 7.73
CA GLU A 149 15.00 -18.30 8.87
C GLU A 149 15.77 -17.99 10.16
N THR A 150 17.06 -18.32 10.23
CA THR A 150 17.96 -17.99 11.35
C THR A 150 18.78 -16.73 11.10
N GLY A 151 18.65 -16.16 9.89
CA GLY A 151 19.33 -14.94 9.49
C GLY A 151 20.72 -15.22 8.94
N LYS A 152 21.06 -16.50 8.75
CA LYS A 152 22.32 -16.90 8.15
C LYS A 152 22.27 -16.59 6.66
N PHE A 153 23.29 -15.89 6.19
CA PHE A 153 23.47 -15.59 4.78
C PHE A 153 23.59 -16.88 3.98
N LEU A 154 22.78 -17.01 2.93
CA LEU A 154 22.78 -18.17 2.05
C LEU A 154 23.58 -17.90 0.77
N LYS A 155 23.23 -16.81 0.08
CA LYS A 155 23.86 -16.45 -1.20
C LYS A 155 23.59 -15.01 -1.58
N LYS A 156 24.39 -14.53 -2.54
CA LYS A 156 24.12 -13.33 -3.31
C LYS A 156 24.23 -13.60 -4.80
N GLN A 157 23.53 -12.81 -5.60
CA GLN A 157 23.54 -12.89 -7.06
C GLN A 157 23.63 -11.47 -7.62
N LYS A 158 24.46 -11.31 -8.65
CA LYS A 158 24.64 -10.04 -9.35
C LYS A 158 23.79 -10.04 -10.61
N TYR A 159 23.00 -8.97 -10.77
CA TYR A 159 22.24 -8.66 -11.97
C TYR A 159 22.88 -7.47 -12.69
N PRO A 160 22.53 -7.23 -13.96
CA PRO A 160 23.01 -6.07 -14.70
C PRO A 160 22.79 -4.77 -13.92
N GLN A 161 23.84 -3.96 -13.83
CA GLN A 161 23.72 -2.59 -13.36
C GLN A 161 23.29 -1.70 -14.53
N LYS A 162 22.58 -0.62 -14.22
CA LYS A 162 22.16 0.35 -15.23
C LYS A 162 23.37 1.00 -15.91
N LYS A 163 23.34 1.13 -17.25
CA LYS A 163 24.37 1.87 -18.01
C LYS A 163 24.23 3.41 -17.93
N TYR A 164 23.06 3.95 -17.61
CA TYR A 164 22.80 5.41 -17.64
C TYR A 164 22.01 5.89 -16.42
N GLY A 165 22.62 6.77 -15.61
CA GLY A 165 21.97 7.38 -14.43
C GLY A 165 22.55 6.87 -13.11
N ILE A 166 23.87 7.01 -12.95
CA ILE A 166 24.61 6.68 -11.71
C ILE A 166 24.07 7.55 -10.57
N THR A 167 23.03 7.11 -9.89
CA THR A 167 22.91 7.44 -8.47
C THR A 167 23.83 6.48 -7.74
N LYS A 168 24.98 7.01 -7.34
CA LYS A 168 26.13 6.37 -6.67
C LYS A 168 25.77 5.54 -5.41
N ASN A 169 24.50 5.55 -4.99
CA ASN A 169 24.01 5.02 -3.71
C ASN A 169 22.98 3.87 -3.82
N HIS A 170 22.61 3.40 -5.03
CA HIS A 170 21.58 2.36 -5.19
C HIS A 170 22.15 0.92 -5.33
N ASN A 171 23.32 0.66 -4.73
CA ASN A 171 23.77 -0.71 -4.48
C ASN A 171 23.38 -1.04 -3.03
N GLN A 172 22.24 -1.67 -2.78
CA GLN A 172 21.99 -2.17 -1.43
C GLN A 172 21.69 -3.66 -1.44
N TYR A 173 22.75 -4.41 -1.16
CA TYR A 173 22.92 -5.00 0.17
C TYR A 173 24.14 -4.33 0.84
N THR A 174 24.00 -3.80 2.07
CA THR A 174 25.14 -3.47 2.94
C THR A 174 25.04 -4.34 4.19
N ASP A 175 25.99 -5.25 4.35
CA ASP A 175 26.18 -5.94 5.61
C ASP A 175 26.58 -4.91 6.67
N LYS A 176 26.03 -4.97 7.89
CA LYS A 176 26.51 -4.14 9.00
C LYS A 176 27.90 -4.58 9.50
N ILE A 177 28.50 -5.60 8.89
CA ILE A 177 29.81 -6.16 9.24
C ILE A 177 30.96 -5.45 8.48
N ASP A 178 30.69 -4.68 7.43
CA ASP A 178 31.75 -3.99 6.65
C ASP A 178 32.16 -2.59 7.18
N ILE A 179 31.90 -2.27 8.46
CA ILE A 179 32.27 -0.97 9.08
C ILE A 179 33.30 -1.09 10.20
N TYR A 180 33.90 -2.27 10.41
CA TYR A 180 35.03 -2.43 11.32
C TYR A 180 36.15 -3.23 10.65
N ASN A 181 36.88 -2.57 9.76
CA ASN A 181 38.31 -2.76 9.53
C ASN A 181 38.96 -1.39 9.49
#